data_AF-A0A3A8PFN8-F1
#
_entry.id   AF-A0A3A8PFN8-F1
#
_cell.length_a   1.000
_cell.length_b   1.000
_cell.length_c   1.000
_cell.angle_alpha   90.00
_cell.angle_beta   90.00
_cell.angle_gamma   90.00
#
_symmetry.space_group_name_H-M   'P 1'
#
loop_
_entity.id
_entity.type
_entity.pdbx_description
1 polymer ?
#
loop_
_entity_poly.entity_id
_entity_poly.type
_entity_poly.pdbx_seq_one_letter_code
_entity_poly.pdbx_strand_id
1 'polypeptide(L)'
;LMARARRLKRQKGLDLLVIDYIQLLSGSSKRASDSRVQEITEITTSLKALAKELNVPVIALSQLSRQVESREDKRPQLSDLRESGSIEQDADVVLFVYREEYYLAMKEPRPGTPEHEKWQLDMSLAHGQ
;
A
#
# COMPACT_ATOMS: atom_id res chain seq x y z
N LEU A 1 6.51 -16.37 8.48
CA LEU A 1 6.63 -16.21 7.02
C LEU A 1 7.99 -16.65 6.48
N MET A 2 9.08 -15.98 6.89
CA MET A 2 10.44 -16.16 6.35
C MET A 2 10.91 -17.62 6.25
N ALA A 3 10.78 -18.39 7.33
CA ALA A 3 11.19 -19.81 7.33
C ALA A 3 10.43 -20.67 6.30
N ARG A 4 9.15 -20.36 6.06
CA ARG A 4 8.33 -21.05 5.05
C ARG A 4 8.78 -20.68 3.63
N ALA A 5 9.07 -19.40 3.37
CA ALA A 5 9.56 -18.93 2.08
C ALA A 5 10.92 -19.56 1.72
N ARG A 6 11.89 -19.56 2.65
CA ARG A 6 13.19 -20.23 2.47
C ARG A 6 13.05 -21.72 2.18
N ARG A 7 12.18 -22.41 2.94
CA ARG A 7 11.91 -23.83 2.72
C ARG A 7 11.30 -24.08 1.34
N LEU A 8 10.36 -23.24 0.92
CA LEU A 8 9.70 -23.36 -0.39
C LEU A 8 10.69 -23.15 -1.53
N LYS A 9 11.49 -22.07 -1.51
CA LYS A 9 12.55 -21.81 -2.51
C LYS A 9 13.49 -23.01 -2.66
N ARG A 10 13.94 -23.60 -1.55
CA ARG A 10 14.84 -24.77 -1.57
C ARG A 10 14.18 -26.04 -2.11
N GLN A 11 12.91 -26.29 -1.80
CA GLN A 11 12.24 -27.54 -2.15
C GLN A 11 11.63 -27.53 -3.55
N LYS A 12 11.11 -26.39 -4.01
CA LYS A 12 10.27 -26.29 -5.21
C LYS A 12 10.63 -25.13 -6.12
N GLY A 13 11.60 -24.29 -5.74
CA GLY A 13 11.73 -22.97 -6.35
C GLY A 13 10.68 -21.98 -5.79
N LEU A 14 10.91 -20.71 -6.04
CA LEU A 14 10.04 -19.59 -5.69
C LEU A 14 10.50 -18.41 -6.54
N ASP A 15 9.59 -17.77 -7.26
CA ASP A 15 9.91 -16.71 -8.22
C ASP A 15 9.24 -15.37 -7.89
N LEU A 16 8.24 -15.37 -7.00
CA LEU A 16 7.56 -14.19 -6.49
C LEU A 16 7.02 -14.46 -5.08
N LEU A 17 7.11 -13.46 -4.21
CA LEU A 17 6.42 -13.47 -2.91
C LEU A 17 5.46 -12.28 -2.84
N VAL A 18 4.18 -12.54 -2.55
CA VAL A 18 3.17 -11.51 -2.33
C VAL A 18 2.70 -11.57 -0.89
N ILE A 19 2.56 -10.40 -0.25
CA ILE A 19 2.13 -10.26 1.15
C ILE A 19 0.97 -9.28 1.21
N ASP A 20 -0.19 -9.77 1.66
CA ASP A 20 -1.41 -9.01 1.87
C ASP A 20 -1.81 -9.07 3.35
N TYR A 21 -1.52 -8.07 4.18
CA TYR A 21 -0.70 -6.87 3.96
C TYR A 21 0.27 -6.71 5.14
N ILE A 22 1.33 -5.90 5.01
CA ILE A 22 2.48 -5.93 5.95
C ILE A 22 2.11 -5.59 7.39
N GLN A 23 1.06 -4.80 7.60
CA GLN A 23 0.61 -4.42 8.92
C GLN A 23 0.04 -5.61 9.73
N LEU A 24 -0.25 -6.76 9.11
CA LEU A 24 -0.63 -7.98 9.83
C LEU A 24 0.58 -8.79 10.32
N LEU A 25 1.78 -8.46 9.85
CA LEU A 25 3.00 -9.10 10.32
C LEU A 25 3.35 -8.57 11.71
N SER A 26 3.88 -9.46 12.55
CA SER A 26 4.37 -9.12 13.89
C SER A 26 5.89 -9.02 13.88
N GLY A 27 6.42 -8.04 14.61
CA GLY A 27 7.83 -7.88 14.88
C GLY A 27 8.42 -9.04 15.69
N SER A 28 9.75 -9.08 15.76
CA SER A 28 10.47 -10.14 16.46
C SER A 28 10.47 -9.95 17.98
N SER A 29 10.24 -8.73 18.47
CA SER A 29 10.23 -8.36 19.88
C SER A 29 8.82 -8.50 20.50
N LYS A 30 8.69 -9.34 21.54
CA LYS A 30 7.48 -9.45 22.38
C LYS A 30 7.34 -8.33 23.42
N ARG A 31 8.13 -7.25 23.32
CA ARG A 31 8.04 -6.14 24.28
C ARG A 31 6.80 -5.35 23.94
N ALA A 32 5.82 -5.35 24.84
CA ALA A 32 4.53 -4.66 24.70
C ALA A 32 4.64 -3.12 24.56
N SER A 33 5.86 -2.57 24.51
CA SER A 33 6.16 -1.14 24.50
C SER A 33 6.85 -0.64 23.22
N ASP A 34 7.15 -1.50 22.24
CA ASP A 34 7.77 -1.02 21.00
C ASP A 34 6.75 -0.25 20.15
N SER A 35 7.15 0.92 19.67
CA SER A 35 6.32 1.76 18.80
C SER A 35 6.01 1.00 17.51
N ARG A 36 4.77 1.12 17.03
CA ARG A 36 4.34 0.53 15.77
C ARG A 36 5.26 0.89 14.59
N VAL A 37 5.81 2.10 14.61
CA VAL A 37 6.78 2.58 13.60
C VAL A 37 8.04 1.71 13.58
N GLN A 38 8.54 1.32 14.76
CA GLN A 38 9.72 0.48 14.88
C GLN A 38 9.44 -0.94 14.41
N GLU A 39 8.26 -1.48 14.75
CA GLU A 39 7.83 -2.78 14.27
C GLU A 39 7.75 -2.84 12.73
N ILE A 40 7.15 -1.83 12.10
CA ILE A 40 7.06 -1.76 10.63
C ILE A 40 8.45 -1.65 10.00
N THR A 41 9.35 -0.86 10.61
CA THR A 41 10.74 -0.76 10.17
C THR A 41 11.47 -2.11 10.22
N GLU A 42 11.32 -2.87 11.31
CA GLU A 42 11.89 -4.22 11.40
C GLU A 42 11.33 -5.16 10.32
N ILE A 43 10.03 -5.07 10.07
CA ILE A 43 9.34 -5.89 9.06
C ILE A 43 9.87 -5.57 7.66
N THR A 44 9.94 -4.30 7.26
CA THR A 44 10.38 -3.88 5.92
C THR A 44 11.84 -4.23 5.67
N THR A 45 12.71 -3.97 6.64
CA THR A 45 14.14 -4.33 6.55
C THR A 45 14.31 -5.85 6.43
N SER A 46 13.54 -6.63 7.21
CA SER A 46 13.56 -8.09 7.13
C SER A 46 13.05 -8.63 5.80
N LEU A 47 12.03 -7.98 5.21
CA LEU A 47 11.52 -8.33 3.89
C LEU A 47 12.51 -8.01 2.78
N LYS A 48 13.18 -6.87 2.84
CA LYS A 48 14.25 -6.50 1.89
C LYS A 48 15.43 -7.46 1.97
N ALA A 49 15.83 -7.85 3.18
CA ALA A 49 16.85 -8.87 3.39
C ALA A 49 16.41 -10.23 2.81
N LEU A 50 15.17 -10.66 3.04
CA LEU A 50 14.64 -11.90 2.47
C LEU A 50 14.62 -11.86 0.94
N ALA A 51 14.20 -10.75 0.33
CA ALA A 51 14.16 -10.58 -1.12
C ALA A 51 15.55 -10.79 -1.73
N LYS A 52 16.58 -10.18 -1.13
CA LYS A 52 17.99 -10.33 -1.54
C LYS A 52 18.49 -11.75 -1.33
N GLU A 53 18.21 -12.36 -0.17
CA GLU A 53 18.63 -13.72 0.16
C GLU A 53 18.04 -14.76 -0.81
N LEU A 54 16.74 -14.65 -1.12
CA LEU A 54 16.06 -15.58 -2.00
C LEU A 54 16.29 -15.27 -3.49
N ASN A 55 16.82 -14.08 -3.80
CA ASN A 55 16.90 -13.51 -5.14
C ASN A 55 15.54 -13.55 -5.86
N VAL A 56 14.51 -13.01 -5.20
CA VAL A 56 13.12 -13.06 -5.64
C VAL A 56 12.44 -11.71 -5.35
N PRO A 57 11.65 -11.16 -6.28
CA PRO A 57 10.83 -9.98 -6.02
C PRO A 57 9.81 -10.23 -4.91
N VAL A 58 9.65 -9.25 -4.02
CA VAL A 58 8.64 -9.27 -2.95
C VAL A 58 7.70 -8.09 -3.17
N ILE A 59 6.41 -8.39 -3.37
CA ILE A 59 5.34 -7.41 -3.41
C ILE A 59 4.66 -7.41 -2.05
N ALA A 60 4.67 -6.25 -1.39
CA ALA A 60 4.12 -6.11 -0.06
C ALA A 60 3.04 -5.03 -0.09
N LEU A 61 1.81 -5.40 0.23
CA LEU A 61 0.72 -4.43 0.34
C LEU A 61 0.85 -3.67 1.65
N SER A 62 0.61 -2.36 1.59
CA SER A 62 0.61 -1.49 2.76
C SER A 62 -0.66 -0.65 2.75
N GLN A 63 -1.31 -0.54 3.90
CA GLN A 63 -2.39 0.42 4.11
C GLN A 63 -1.83 1.83 4.30
N LEU A 64 -2.56 2.80 3.77
CA LEU A 64 -2.25 4.22 3.92
C LEU A 64 -2.95 4.81 5.15
N SER A 65 -2.39 5.92 5.65
CA SER A 65 -3.08 6.75 6.64
C SER A 65 -4.40 7.28 6.08
N ARG A 66 -5.44 7.33 6.91
CA ARG A 66 -6.72 7.98 6.57
C ARG A 66 -6.58 9.49 6.32
N GLN A 67 -5.42 10.08 6.60
CA GLN A 67 -5.13 11.50 6.30
C GLN A 67 -5.31 11.83 4.82
N VAL A 68 -5.07 10.88 3.90
CA VAL A 68 -5.37 11.04 2.47
C VAL A 68 -6.82 11.47 2.24
N GLU A 69 -7.75 10.98 3.07
CA GLU A 69 -9.17 11.28 2.94
C GLU A 69 -9.55 12.69 3.42
N SER A 70 -8.68 13.38 4.14
CA SER A 70 -8.92 14.78 4.54
C SER A 70 -8.45 15.81 3.50
N ARG A 71 -7.65 15.38 2.51
CA ARG A 71 -7.09 16.28 1.49
C ARG A 71 -8.10 16.55 0.38
N GLU A 72 -7.98 17.69 -0.28
CA GLU A 72 -8.76 17.99 -1.49
C GLU A 72 -8.35 17.07 -2.65
N ASP A 73 -7.05 16.95 -2.89
CA ASP A 73 -6.46 15.95 -3.77
C ASP A 73 -6.29 14.64 -3.01
N LYS A 74 -7.02 13.62 -3.47
CA LYS A 74 -7.07 12.28 -2.88
C LYS A 74 -6.02 11.34 -3.47
N ARG A 75 -5.17 11.82 -4.38
CA ARG A 75 -4.05 11.02 -4.91
C ARG A 75 -3.08 10.69 -3.78
N PRO A 76 -2.80 9.40 -3.54
CA PRO A 76 -1.83 9.01 -2.52
C PRO A 76 -0.44 9.56 -2.80
N GLN A 77 0.27 9.89 -1.73
CA GLN A 77 1.65 10.37 -1.76
C GLN A 77 2.50 9.61 -0.74
N LEU A 78 3.83 9.69 -0.86
CA LEU A 78 4.76 8.99 0.05
C LEU A 78 4.52 9.33 1.52
N SER A 79 4.15 10.57 1.84
CA SER A 79 3.84 10.96 3.21
C SER A 79 2.60 10.27 3.78
N ASP A 80 1.73 9.65 2.96
CA ASP A 80 0.59 8.88 3.45
C ASP A 80 1.01 7.53 4.05
N LEU A 81 2.26 7.11 3.84
CA LEU A 81 2.92 6.00 4.54
C LEU A 81 3.44 6.43 5.93
N ARG A 82 3.04 7.61 6.44
CA ARG A 82 3.61 8.38 7.58
C ARG A 82 4.08 7.58 8.80
N GLU A 83 3.41 6.48 9.14
CA GLU A 83 3.81 5.61 10.26
C GLU A 83 5.02 4.70 9.92
N SER A 84 5.63 4.90 8.75
CA SER A 84 6.49 3.94 8.10
C SER A 84 7.41 4.59 7.05
N GLY A 85 8.09 5.69 7.40
CA GLY A 85 9.11 6.29 6.53
C GLY A 85 10.20 5.29 6.11
N SER A 86 10.38 4.21 6.87
CA SER A 86 11.19 3.04 6.52
C SER A 86 10.69 2.28 5.29
N ILE A 87 9.38 2.23 5.01
CA ILE A 87 8.85 1.62 3.78
C ILE A 87 9.43 2.33 2.56
N GLU A 88 9.37 3.66 2.53
CA GLU A 88 9.89 4.46 1.41
C GLU A 88 11.39 4.23 1.21
N GLN A 89 12.15 4.11 2.29
CA GLN A 89 13.60 3.93 2.25
C GLN A 89 14.02 2.50 1.86
N ASP A 90 13.28 1.48 2.32
CA ASP A 90 13.61 0.07 2.11
C ASP A 90 13.11 -0.47 0.76
N ALA A 91 12.02 0.10 0.23
CA ALA A 91 11.40 -0.33 -1.02
C ALA A 91 12.23 0.11 -2.24
N ASP A 92 12.37 -0.79 -3.22
CA ASP A 92 12.94 -0.41 -4.52
C ASP A 92 11.95 0.40 -5.38
N VAL A 93 10.67 0.08 -5.26
CA VAL A 93 9.57 0.70 -6.01
C VAL A 93 8.37 0.83 -5.08
N VAL A 94 7.75 2.00 -5.08
CA VAL A 94 6.47 2.26 -4.40
C VAL A 94 5.41 2.54 -5.46
N LEU A 95 4.32 1.78 -5.42
CA LEU A 95 3.17 1.93 -6.31
C LEU A 95 1.95 2.32 -5.49
N PHE A 96 1.26 3.37 -5.92
CA PHE A 96 -0.03 3.75 -5.37
C PHE A 96 -1.15 3.38 -6.32
N VAL A 97 -2.27 2.93 -5.75
CA VAL A 97 -3.50 2.69 -6.49
C VAL A 97 -4.44 3.87 -6.22
N TYR A 98 -4.88 4.53 -7.28
CA TYR A 98 -5.84 5.63 -7.23
C TYR A 98 -6.95 5.37 -8.24
N ARG A 99 -8.19 5.63 -7.84
CA ARG A 99 -9.38 5.40 -8.66
C ARG A 99 -10.26 6.63 -8.64
N GLU A 100 -10.21 7.41 -9.72
CA GLU A 100 -10.89 8.70 -9.84
C GLU A 100 -12.41 8.59 -9.72
N GLU A 101 -13.02 7.61 -10.40
CA GLU A 101 -14.46 7.31 -10.35
C GLU A 101 -14.99 7.14 -8.91
N TYR A 102 -14.20 6.55 -8.01
CA TYR A 102 -14.60 6.33 -6.62
C TYR A 102 -14.74 7.64 -5.85
N TYR A 103 -13.83 8.58 -6.10
CA TYR A 103 -13.85 9.89 -5.44
C TYR A 103 -14.86 10.84 -6.08
N LEU A 104 -15.07 10.75 -7.40
CA LEU A 104 -16.12 11.48 -8.09
C LEU A 104 -17.51 11.02 -7.64
N ALA A 105 -17.76 9.72 -7.52
CA ALA A 105 -19.03 9.17 -7.05
C ALA A 105 -19.44 9.69 -5.66
N MET A 106 -18.48 9.95 -4.77
CA MET A 106 -18.75 10.54 -3.45
C MET A 106 -19.14 12.03 -3.48
N LYS A 107 -18.94 12.70 -4.62
CA LYS A 107 -19.18 14.13 -4.80
C LYS A 107 -20.35 14.41 -5.76
N GLU A 108 -21.24 13.44 -5.97
CA GLU A 108 -22.41 13.58 -6.86
C GLU A 108 -23.26 14.81 -6.44
N PRO A 109 -23.39 15.83 -7.33
CA PRO A 109 -24.24 16.99 -7.08
C PRO A 109 -25.72 16.63 -7.17
N ARG A 110 -26.59 17.56 -6.77
CA ARG A 110 -28.05 17.35 -6.93
C ARG A 110 -28.40 17.17 -8.42
N PRO A 111 -29.22 16.18 -8.77
CA PRO A 111 -29.70 16.03 -10.15
C PRO A 111 -30.39 17.29 -10.66
N GLY A 112 -30.13 17.64 -11.92
CA GLY A 112 -30.74 18.79 -12.60
C GLY A 112 -30.05 20.14 -12.39
N THR A 113 -28.87 20.18 -11.76
CA THR A 113 -28.05 21.39 -11.71
C THR A 113 -26.95 21.37 -12.78
N PRO A 114 -26.43 22.53 -13.23
CA PRO A 114 -25.31 22.58 -14.18
C PRO A 114 -24.07 21.82 -13.69
N GLU A 115 -23.84 21.77 -12.38
CA GLU A 115 -22.74 21.02 -11.77
C GLU A 115 -22.91 19.51 -11.94
N HIS A 116 -24.14 19.00 -11.95
CA HIS A 116 -24.43 17.59 -12.19
C HIS A 116 -24.11 17.19 -13.64
N GLU A 117 -24.40 18.04 -14.63
CA GLU A 117 -24.03 17.80 -16.03
C GLU A 117 -22.51 17.71 -16.20
N LYS A 118 -21.77 18.63 -15.56
CA LYS A 118 -20.31 18.59 -15.53
C LYS A 118 -19.79 17.31 -14.86
N TRP A 119 -20.37 16.96 -13.71
CA TRP A 119 -19.99 15.74 -12.98
C TRP A 119 -20.22 14.47 -13.81
N GLN A 120 -21.31 14.39 -14.57
CA GLN A 120 -21.59 13.26 -15.47
C GLN A 120 -20.52 13.14 -16.56
N LEU A 121 -20.08 14.25 -17.14
CA LEU A 121 -18.98 14.28 -18.09
C LEU A 121 -17.66 13.82 -17.47
N ASP A 122 -17.33 14.33 -16.27
CA ASP A 122 -16.11 13.94 -15.56
C ASP A 122 -16.13 12.42 -15.22
N MET A 123 -17.30 11.89 -14.84
CA MET A 123 -17.50 10.46 -14.60
C MET A 123 -17.36 9.60 -15.87
N SER A 124 -17.90 10.04 -17.01
CA SER A 124 -17.75 9.28 -18.26
C SER A 124 -16.30 9.21 -18.72
N LEU A 125 -15.57 10.33 -18.60
CA LEU A 125 -14.14 10.40 -18.88
C LEU A 125 -13.34 9.47 -17.94
N ALA A 126 -13.66 9.47 -16.64
CA ALA A 126 -13.00 8.60 -15.66
C ALA A 126 -13.23 7.10 -15.93
N HIS A 127 -14.36 6.73 -16.53
CA HIS A 127 -14.64 5.36 -16.98
C HIS A 127 -13.98 4.99 -18.32
N GLY A 128 -13.27 5.94 -18.96
CA GLY A 128 -12.61 5.72 -20.24
C GLY A 128 -13.57 5.62 -21.42
N GLN A 129 -14.75 6.26 -21.33
CA GLN A 129 -15.75 6.36 -22.39
C GLN A 129 -15.67 7.68 -23.15
#